data_AF-A0A1G0JDH7-F1
#
_entry.id   AF-A0A1G0JDH7-F1
#
_cell.length_a   1.000
_cell.length_b   1.000
_cell.length_c   1.000
_cell.angle_alpha   90.00
_cell.angle_beta   90.00
_cell.angle_gamma   90.00
#
_symmetry.space_group_name_H-M   'P 1'
#
loop_
_entity.id
_entity.type
_entity.pdbx_description
1 polymer ?
#
loop_
_entity_poly.entity_id
_entity_poly.type
_entity_poly.pdbx_seq_one_letter_code
_entity_poly.pdbx_strand_id
1 'polypeptide(L)'
;MHDVTAEGVIPMDYKLNPRDAALKNLGRTIINFQRLEQHVKALATIQPLIGSISKVKRDHEKHIEKALGFTLGAAINTWVETLHGSRPRQPLIADMFDITMQGHIQFDFDPEMKARHAQQLRELLEYRNELIHGKRLAINWDSDSECEALFAELDEWNKRIGVQVEFLQSIRRGFANIKPEDFEVVEDDD
;
A
#
# COMPACT_ATOMS: atom_id res chain seq x y z
N MET A 1 42.09 47.98 9.54
CA MET A 1 41.54 47.52 8.24
C MET A 1 41.20 46.05 8.44
N HIS A 2 39.90 45.80 8.53
CA HIS A 2 39.18 44.51 8.60
C HIS A 2 39.55 43.49 9.70
N ASP A 3 38.91 43.72 10.85
CA ASP A 3 38.31 42.67 11.66
C ASP A 3 36.99 42.25 10.95
N VAL A 4 36.85 40.96 10.60
CA VAL A 4 35.60 40.37 10.12
C VAL A 4 35.33 39.15 10.99
N THR A 5 34.51 39.37 11.99
CA THR A 5 33.98 38.39 12.92
C THR A 5 32.90 37.55 12.25
N ALA A 6 33.06 36.24 12.41
CA ALA A 6 32.03 35.21 12.55
C ALA A 6 30.64 35.54 11.98
N GLU A 7 30.36 35.02 10.78
CA GLU A 7 28.99 34.76 10.36
C GLU A 7 28.32 33.82 11.36
N GLY A 8 27.37 34.37 12.11
CA GLY A 8 26.53 33.65 13.03
C GLY A 8 25.76 32.55 12.31
N VAL A 9 26.16 31.30 12.55
CA VAL A 9 25.27 30.16 12.40
C VAL A 9 24.16 30.35 13.42
N ILE A 10 23.02 30.90 13.00
CA ILE A 10 21.80 30.90 13.81
C ILE A 10 21.39 29.43 13.94
N PRO A 11 21.42 28.81 15.13
CA PRO A 11 20.82 27.52 15.32
C PRO A 11 19.32 27.72 15.24
N MET A 12 18.73 27.42 14.10
CA MET A 12 17.29 27.52 13.88
C MET A 12 16.59 26.31 14.50
N ASP A 13 16.59 26.22 15.84
CA ASP A 13 15.72 25.32 16.57
C ASP A 13 14.30 25.94 16.57
N TYR A 14 13.66 25.93 15.40
CA TYR A 14 12.30 26.44 15.24
C TYR A 14 11.34 25.42 15.83
N LYS A 15 11.07 25.54 17.14
CA LYS A 15 10.02 24.77 17.79
C LYS A 15 8.68 25.23 17.23
N LEU A 16 8.07 24.40 16.37
CA LEU A 16 6.74 24.65 15.82
C LEU A 16 5.75 24.84 16.98
N ASN A 17 4.85 25.81 16.85
CA ASN A 17 3.71 25.89 17.77
C ASN A 17 2.81 24.65 17.58
N PRO A 18 1.96 24.31 18.56
CA PRO A 18 1.14 23.09 18.52
C PRO A 18 0.28 22.96 17.26
N ARG A 19 -0.31 24.08 16.80
CA ARG A 19 -1.12 24.12 15.58
C ARG A 19 -0.32 23.76 14.34
N ASP A 20 0.84 24.38 14.14
CA ASP A 20 1.70 24.13 12.98
C ASP A 20 2.26 22.70 13.01
N ALA A 21 2.60 22.19 14.20
CA ALA A 21 3.00 20.80 14.37
C ALA A 21 1.87 19.82 13.97
N ALA A 22 0.64 20.08 14.42
CA ALA A 22 -0.53 19.26 14.07
C ALA A 22 -0.82 19.28 12.56
N LEU A 23 -0.78 20.47 11.92
CA LEU A 23 -0.98 20.61 10.47
C LEU A 23 0.13 19.91 9.66
N LYS A 24 1.39 20.05 10.09
CA LYS A 24 2.51 19.33 9.48
C LYS A 24 2.31 17.82 9.59
N ASN A 25 1.89 17.32 10.74
CA ASN A 25 1.65 15.90 10.95
C ASN A 25 0.43 15.40 10.16
N LEU A 26 -0.60 16.22 9.99
CA LEU A 26 -1.75 15.94 9.13
C LEU A 26 -1.31 15.76 7.68
N GLY A 27 -0.50 16.69 7.16
CA GLY A 27 0.09 16.59 5.82
C GLY A 27 0.90 15.30 5.64
N ARG A 28 1.75 14.96 6.61
CA ARG A 28 2.50 13.69 6.63
C ARG A 28 1.57 12.47 6.59
N THR A 29 0.49 12.51 7.36
CA THR A 29 -0.51 11.42 7.43
C THR A 29 -1.21 11.22 6.10
N ILE A 30 -1.61 12.31 5.43
CA ILE A 30 -2.23 12.24 4.10
C ILE A 30 -1.27 11.62 3.08
N ILE A 31 0.00 12.04 3.07
CA ILE A 31 1.02 11.48 2.17
C ILE A 31 1.23 9.98 2.47
N ASN A 32 1.25 9.58 3.73
CA ASN A 32 1.40 8.18 4.11
C ASN A 32 0.20 7.34 3.65
N PHE A 33 -1.03 7.86 3.71
CA PHE A 33 -2.19 7.19 3.12
C PHE A 33 -2.11 7.06 1.59
N GLN A 34 -1.60 8.09 0.89
CA GLN A 34 -1.36 8.01 -0.55
C GLN A 34 -0.33 6.93 -0.90
N ARG A 35 0.75 6.82 -0.11
CA ARG A 35 1.75 5.76 -0.27
C ARG A 35 1.14 4.38 -0.03
N LEU A 36 0.37 4.22 1.06
CA LEU A 36 -0.35 2.98 1.34
C LEU A 36 -1.24 2.58 0.15
N GLU A 37 -2.02 3.52 -0.39
CA GLU A 37 -2.87 3.29 -1.55
C GLU A 37 -2.08 2.80 -2.77
N GLN A 38 -0.95 3.44 -3.09
CA GLN A 38 -0.08 3.02 -4.19
C GLN A 38 0.43 1.58 -4.00
N HIS A 39 0.84 1.21 -2.78
CA HIS A 39 1.29 -0.15 -2.49
C HIS A 39 0.18 -1.19 -2.62
N VAL A 40 -1.00 -0.90 -2.07
CA VAL A 40 -2.15 -1.81 -2.14
C VAL A 40 -2.62 -1.96 -3.60
N LYS A 41 -2.72 -0.87 -4.36
CA LYS A 41 -3.08 -0.90 -5.80
C LYS A 41 -2.11 -1.76 -6.60
N ALA A 42 -0.81 -1.59 -6.38
CA ALA A 42 0.21 -2.37 -7.06
C ALA A 42 0.13 -3.87 -6.73
N LEU A 43 -0.33 -4.25 -5.53
CA LEU A 43 -0.51 -5.65 -5.17
C LEU A 43 -1.87 -6.21 -5.63
N ALA A 44 -2.89 -5.36 -5.77
CA ALA A 44 -4.19 -5.75 -6.28
C ALA A 44 -4.15 -6.20 -7.77
N THR A 45 -3.11 -5.84 -8.52
CA THR A 45 -2.86 -6.32 -9.88
C THR A 45 -2.35 -7.75 -9.94
N ILE A 46 -1.89 -8.32 -8.82
CA ILE A 46 -1.44 -9.72 -8.76
C ILE A 46 -2.66 -10.61 -8.97
N GLN A 47 -2.63 -11.39 -10.05
CA GLN A 47 -3.71 -12.29 -10.49
C GLN A 47 -3.11 -13.60 -11.02
N PRO A 48 -3.87 -14.70 -11.04
CA PRO A 48 -3.50 -15.89 -11.79
C PRO A 48 -3.29 -15.56 -13.28
N LEU A 49 -2.30 -16.17 -13.90
CA LEU A 49 -2.00 -16.05 -15.33
C LEU A 49 -2.63 -17.25 -16.04
N ILE A 50 -3.61 -17.05 -16.92
CA ILE A 50 -4.31 -18.17 -17.57
C ILE A 50 -4.58 -17.83 -19.05
N GLY A 51 -4.08 -18.66 -19.95
CA GLY A 51 -4.36 -18.61 -21.38
C GLY A 51 -3.12 -18.36 -22.23
N SER A 52 -3.33 -17.98 -23.49
CA SER A 52 -2.24 -17.71 -24.41
C SER A 52 -1.37 -16.52 -23.94
N ILE A 53 -0.09 -16.49 -24.29
CA ILE A 53 0.82 -15.37 -23.94
C ILE A 53 0.18 -14.02 -24.34
N SER A 54 -0.40 -13.97 -25.53
CA SER A 54 -1.06 -12.77 -26.06
C SER A 54 -2.28 -12.35 -25.24
N LYS A 55 -3.05 -13.32 -24.72
CA LYS A 55 -4.18 -13.05 -23.83
C LYS A 55 -3.70 -12.61 -22.45
N VAL A 56 -2.74 -13.31 -21.87
CA VAL A 56 -2.18 -13.00 -20.54
C VAL A 56 -1.62 -11.58 -20.49
N LYS A 57 -0.87 -11.16 -21.52
CA LYS A 57 -0.36 -9.78 -21.62
C LYS A 57 -1.49 -8.75 -21.64
N ARG A 58 -2.51 -8.95 -22.49
CA ARG A 58 -3.66 -8.03 -22.59
C ARG A 58 -4.46 -7.97 -21.30
N ASP A 59 -4.69 -9.11 -20.66
CA ASP A 59 -5.42 -9.16 -19.39
C ASP A 59 -4.61 -8.47 -18.29
N HIS A 60 -3.30 -8.68 -18.23
CA HIS A 60 -2.42 -7.98 -17.30
C HIS A 60 -2.47 -6.46 -17.47
N GLU A 61 -2.34 -5.95 -18.70
CA GLU A 61 -2.43 -4.51 -19.00
C GLU A 61 -3.79 -3.93 -18.59
N LYS A 62 -4.90 -4.62 -18.91
CA LYS A 62 -6.26 -4.22 -18.48
C LYS A 62 -6.39 -4.21 -16.95
N HIS A 63 -5.76 -5.15 -16.26
CA HIS A 63 -5.79 -5.20 -14.80
C HIS A 63 -5.00 -4.07 -14.17
N ILE A 64 -3.84 -3.70 -14.73
CA ILE A 64 -3.10 -2.50 -14.31
C ILE A 64 -3.99 -1.26 -14.47
N GLU A 65 -4.58 -1.06 -15.64
CA GLU A 65 -5.44 0.09 -15.93
C GLU A 65 -6.63 0.16 -14.96
N LYS A 66 -7.30 -0.97 -14.72
CA LYS A 66 -8.39 -1.09 -13.75
C LYS A 66 -7.92 -0.74 -12.33
N ALA A 67 -6.75 -1.22 -11.91
CA ALA A 67 -6.22 -0.98 -10.58
C ALA A 67 -5.83 0.48 -10.34
N LEU A 68 -5.40 1.21 -11.37
CA LEU A 68 -5.14 2.66 -11.27
C LEU A 68 -6.41 3.42 -10.87
N GLY A 69 -7.56 3.02 -11.39
CA GLY A 69 -8.87 3.60 -11.10
C GLY A 69 -9.50 3.18 -9.76
N PHE A 70 -8.87 2.28 -8.99
CA PHE A 70 -9.44 1.85 -7.71
C PHE A 70 -9.48 2.98 -6.68
N THR A 71 -10.51 2.97 -5.85
CA THR A 71 -10.43 3.64 -4.55
C THR A 71 -9.54 2.81 -3.61
N LEU A 72 -9.01 3.40 -2.54
CA LEU A 72 -8.27 2.64 -1.52
C LEU A 72 -9.07 1.42 -1.02
N GLY A 73 -10.37 1.58 -0.77
CA GLY A 73 -11.24 0.47 -0.34
C GLY A 73 -11.36 -0.65 -1.37
N ALA A 74 -11.53 -0.32 -2.65
CA ALA A 74 -11.58 -1.31 -3.72
C ALA A 74 -10.24 -2.05 -3.87
N ALA A 75 -9.12 -1.34 -3.73
CA ALA A 75 -7.78 -1.92 -3.76
C ALA A 75 -7.56 -2.87 -2.56
N ILE A 76 -7.96 -2.47 -1.35
CA ILE A 76 -7.86 -3.30 -0.15
C ILE A 76 -8.67 -4.59 -0.31
N ASN A 77 -9.93 -4.49 -0.74
CA ASN A 77 -10.78 -5.68 -0.94
C ASN A 77 -10.16 -6.63 -1.95
N THR A 78 -9.73 -6.10 -3.10
CA THR A 78 -9.12 -6.88 -4.17
C THR A 78 -7.84 -7.57 -3.71
N TRP A 79 -7.02 -6.89 -2.91
CA TRP A 79 -5.80 -7.46 -2.33
C TRP A 79 -6.08 -8.54 -1.29
N VAL A 80 -7.04 -8.30 -0.39
CA VAL A 80 -7.44 -9.26 0.64
C VAL A 80 -8.01 -10.54 0.00
N GLU A 81 -8.78 -10.43 -1.07
CA GLU A 81 -9.24 -11.59 -1.85
C GLU A 81 -8.09 -12.38 -2.47
N THR A 82 -7.06 -11.68 -2.99
CA THR A 82 -5.83 -12.33 -3.50
C THR A 82 -5.13 -13.12 -2.40
N LEU A 83 -4.96 -12.54 -1.21
CA LEU A 83 -4.29 -13.20 -0.07
C LEU A 83 -5.01 -14.48 0.40
N HIS A 84 -6.34 -14.51 0.30
CA HIS A 84 -7.15 -15.65 0.68
C HIS A 84 -7.30 -16.69 -0.44
N GLY A 85 -6.73 -16.45 -1.62
CA GLY A 85 -6.85 -17.36 -2.76
C GLY A 85 -8.29 -17.54 -3.26
N SER A 86 -9.19 -16.61 -2.93
CA SER A 86 -10.63 -16.73 -3.20
C SER A 86 -11.01 -16.50 -4.66
N ARG A 87 -10.03 -16.29 -5.55
CA ARG A 87 -10.30 -16.05 -6.97
C ARG A 87 -10.53 -17.37 -7.70
N PRO A 88 -11.64 -17.49 -8.45
CA PRO A 88 -11.97 -18.73 -9.14
C PRO A 88 -10.89 -19.09 -10.16
N ARG A 89 -10.47 -20.36 -10.15
CA ARG A 89 -9.58 -20.92 -11.18
C ARG A 89 -10.37 -20.97 -12.48
N GLN A 90 -9.90 -20.28 -13.51
CA GLN A 90 -10.46 -20.42 -14.84
C GLN A 90 -9.89 -21.69 -15.50
N PRO A 91 -10.70 -22.46 -16.23
CA PRO A 91 -10.20 -23.59 -17.00
C PRO A 91 -9.23 -23.10 -18.08
N LEU A 92 -8.11 -23.82 -18.25
CA LEU A 92 -7.17 -23.58 -19.32
C LEU A 92 -7.80 -24.05 -20.64
N ILE A 93 -7.96 -23.13 -21.60
CA ILE A 93 -8.34 -23.48 -22.97
C ILE A 93 -7.06 -23.32 -23.79
N ALA A 94 -6.47 -24.44 -24.18
CA ALA A 94 -5.27 -24.46 -25.00
C ALA A 94 -5.55 -23.82 -26.37
N ASP A 95 -4.70 -22.87 -26.76
CA ASP A 95 -4.70 -22.33 -28.11
C ASP A 95 -3.76 -23.19 -28.97
N MET A 96 -4.24 -23.65 -30.12
CA MET A 96 -3.42 -24.45 -31.04
C MET A 96 -2.34 -23.63 -31.75
N PHE A 97 -2.41 -22.30 -31.71
CA PHE A 97 -1.54 -21.40 -32.46
C PHE A 97 -0.69 -20.47 -31.59
N ASP A 98 -0.82 -20.53 -30.26
CA ASP A 98 -0.08 -19.69 -29.32
C ASP A 98 0.29 -20.50 -28.06
N ILE A 99 1.44 -20.17 -27.45
CA ILE A 99 1.88 -20.82 -26.23
C ILE A 99 0.88 -20.49 -25.13
N THR A 100 0.36 -21.51 -24.48
CA THR A 100 -0.58 -21.36 -23.38
C THR A 100 0.17 -21.48 -22.06
N MET A 101 -0.05 -20.54 -21.14
CA MET A 101 0.51 -20.59 -19.78
C MET A 101 -0.58 -20.65 -18.72
N GLN A 102 -0.28 -21.34 -17.63
CA GLN A 102 -1.08 -21.32 -16.42
C GLN A 102 -0.17 -21.11 -15.20
N GLY A 103 -0.35 -19.99 -14.52
CA GLY A 103 0.39 -19.63 -13.31
C GLY A 103 -0.56 -19.30 -12.18
N HIS A 104 -0.37 -19.95 -11.03
CA HIS A 104 -1.13 -19.65 -9.82
C HIS A 104 -0.19 -19.08 -8.77
N ILE A 105 -0.66 -18.04 -8.10
CA ILE A 105 0.07 -17.40 -7.00
C ILE A 105 -0.76 -17.63 -5.74
N GLN A 106 -0.17 -18.34 -4.79
CA GLN A 106 -0.76 -18.54 -3.48
C GLN A 106 0.18 -17.96 -2.42
N PHE A 107 -0.41 -17.20 -1.51
CA PHE A 107 0.29 -16.66 -0.35
C PHE A 107 0.08 -17.60 0.82
N ASP A 108 1.13 -18.32 1.23
CA ASP A 108 1.07 -19.19 2.41
C ASP A 108 1.49 -18.40 3.66
N PHE A 109 0.52 -17.66 4.19
CA PHE A 109 0.65 -16.99 5.49
C PHE A 109 -0.22 -17.71 6.50
N ASP A 110 0.20 -17.64 7.76
CA ASP A 110 -0.64 -18.01 8.89
C ASP A 110 -2.04 -17.36 8.78
N PRO A 111 -3.14 -18.13 8.95
CA PRO A 111 -4.49 -17.61 8.80
C PRO A 111 -4.82 -16.45 9.74
N GLU A 112 -4.31 -16.46 10.98
CA GLU A 112 -4.52 -15.36 11.93
C GLU A 112 -3.79 -14.10 11.45
N MET A 113 -2.58 -14.25 10.91
CA MET A 113 -1.84 -13.16 10.29
C MET A 113 -2.60 -12.56 9.10
N LYS A 114 -3.20 -13.37 8.21
CA LYS A 114 -4.02 -12.87 7.08
C LYS A 114 -5.23 -12.08 7.57
N ALA A 115 -5.94 -12.61 8.56
CA ALA A 115 -7.10 -11.97 9.15
C ALA A 115 -6.74 -10.64 9.82
N ARG A 116 -5.65 -10.63 10.60
CA ARG A 116 -5.12 -9.43 11.25
C ARG A 116 -4.70 -8.37 10.24
N HIS A 117 -3.98 -8.75 9.18
CA HIS A 117 -3.57 -7.84 8.11
C HIS A 117 -4.79 -7.20 7.42
N ALA A 118 -5.78 -8.02 7.06
CA ALA A 118 -7.02 -7.53 6.47
C ALA A 118 -7.77 -6.56 7.40
N GLN A 119 -7.84 -6.87 8.70
CA GLN A 119 -8.48 -6.02 9.69
C GLN A 119 -7.75 -4.67 9.85
N GLN A 120 -6.42 -4.68 9.94
CA GLN A 120 -5.61 -3.47 10.06
C GLN A 120 -5.78 -2.54 8.84
N LEU A 121 -5.86 -3.10 7.62
CA LEU A 121 -6.14 -2.30 6.42
C LEU A 121 -7.54 -1.68 6.45
N ARG A 122 -8.56 -2.37 6.99
CA ARG A 122 -9.92 -1.82 7.14
C ARG A 122 -9.96 -0.68 8.15
N GLU A 123 -9.32 -0.85 9.30
CA GLU A 123 -9.23 0.21 10.32
C GLU A 123 -8.55 1.47 9.77
N LEU A 124 -7.47 1.30 9.00
CA LEU A 124 -6.78 2.40 8.32
C LEU A 124 -7.67 3.11 7.30
N LEU A 125 -8.48 2.35 6.55
CA LEU A 125 -9.44 2.91 5.60
C LEU A 125 -10.53 3.72 6.31
N GLU A 126 -11.09 3.19 7.38
CA GLU A 126 -12.10 3.87 8.19
C GLU A 126 -11.55 5.18 8.74
N TYR A 127 -10.38 5.14 9.38
CA TYR A 127 -9.72 6.33 9.90
C TYR A 127 -9.46 7.38 8.80
N ARG A 128 -8.91 6.97 7.66
CA ARG A 128 -8.66 7.85 6.50
C ARG A 128 -9.95 8.51 6.01
N ASN A 129 -11.06 7.78 5.98
CA ASN A 129 -12.35 8.32 5.58
C ASN A 129 -12.85 9.34 6.60
N GLU A 130 -12.76 9.07 7.90
CA GLU A 130 -13.14 10.03 8.93
C GLU A 130 -12.29 11.31 8.87
N LEU A 131 -10.99 11.18 8.61
CA LEU A 131 -10.06 12.28 8.48
C LEU A 131 -10.40 13.17 7.26
N ILE A 132 -10.61 12.57 6.08
CA ILE A 132 -10.89 13.31 4.84
C ILE A 132 -12.30 13.92 4.83
N HIS A 133 -13.27 13.25 5.45
CA HIS A 133 -14.60 13.81 5.64
C HIS A 133 -14.68 14.83 6.78
N GLY A 134 -13.54 15.19 7.38
CA GLY A 134 -13.43 16.27 8.36
C GLY A 134 -13.96 15.95 9.75
N LYS A 135 -14.45 14.72 10.00
CA LYS A 135 -14.99 14.31 11.31
C LYS A 135 -13.93 14.43 12.42
N ARG A 136 -12.68 14.06 12.10
CA ARG A 136 -11.54 14.14 13.03
C ARG A 136 -10.89 15.52 13.09
N LEU A 137 -11.26 16.43 12.19
CA LEU A 137 -10.68 17.78 12.10
C LEU A 137 -11.57 18.85 12.73
N ALA A 138 -12.71 18.45 13.30
CA ALA A 138 -13.64 19.31 14.04
C ALA A 138 -13.14 19.58 15.47
N ILE A 139 -11.95 20.18 15.56
CA ILE A 139 -11.30 20.58 16.81
C ILE A 139 -11.14 22.10 16.87
N ASN A 140 -10.88 22.64 18.07
CA ASN A 140 -10.48 24.02 18.25
C ASN A 140 -8.99 24.20 17.90
N TRP A 141 -8.70 24.74 16.72
CA TRP A 141 -7.35 24.99 16.23
C TRP A 141 -6.57 26.08 16.98
N ASP A 142 -7.25 26.86 17.82
CA ASP A 142 -6.62 27.86 18.69
C ASP A 142 -6.37 27.31 20.10
N SER A 143 -6.74 26.05 20.37
CA SER A 143 -6.42 25.33 21.61
C SER A 143 -5.16 24.49 21.42
N ASP A 144 -4.10 24.86 22.12
CA ASP A 144 -2.83 24.11 22.12
C ASP A 144 -3.04 22.65 22.53
N SER A 145 -3.86 22.39 23.55
CA SER A 145 -4.13 21.03 24.04
C SER A 145 -4.85 20.17 22.99
N GLU A 146 -5.80 20.73 22.25
CA GLU A 146 -6.48 19.98 21.18
C GLU A 146 -5.56 19.73 19.98
N CYS A 147 -4.69 20.69 19.65
CA CYS A 147 -3.69 20.51 18.60
C CYS A 147 -2.64 19.44 18.97
N GLU A 148 -2.18 19.42 20.23
CA GLU A 148 -1.27 18.38 20.74
C GLU A 148 -1.93 17.00 20.74
N ALA A 149 -3.20 16.91 21.14
CA ALA A 149 -3.96 15.66 21.10
C ALA A 149 -4.09 15.12 19.66
N LEU A 150 -4.45 15.99 18.70
CA LEU A 150 -4.51 15.62 17.28
C LEU A 150 -3.13 15.20 16.77
N PHE A 151 -2.06 15.91 17.14
CA PHE A 151 -0.70 15.53 16.76
C PHE A 151 -0.36 14.12 17.23
N ALA A 152 -0.63 13.79 18.50
CA ALA A 152 -0.35 12.48 19.08
C ALA A 152 -1.16 11.37 18.40
N GLU A 153 -2.46 11.62 18.14
CA GLU A 153 -3.32 10.69 17.40
C GLU A 153 -2.76 10.42 15.99
N LEU A 154 -2.42 11.47 15.24
CA LEU A 154 -1.86 11.35 13.89
C LEU A 154 -0.50 10.63 13.89
N ASP A 155 0.36 10.86 14.89
CA ASP A 155 1.66 10.17 14.97
C ASP A 155 1.49 8.66 15.22
N GLU A 156 0.53 8.27 16.05
CA GLU A 156 0.20 6.87 16.27
C GLU A 156 -0.33 6.21 14.98
N TRP A 157 -1.23 6.88 14.26
CA TRP A 157 -1.70 6.37 12.97
C TRP A 157 -0.60 6.31 11.92
N ASN A 158 0.33 7.26 11.90
CA ASN A 158 1.49 7.20 11.02
C ASN A 158 2.36 5.95 11.26
N LYS A 159 2.54 5.53 12.51
CA LYS A 159 3.25 4.28 12.84
C LYS A 159 2.50 3.08 12.28
N ARG A 160 1.19 3.03 12.48
CA ARG A 160 0.34 1.93 11.96
C ARG A 160 0.35 1.85 10.43
N ILE A 161 0.27 3.00 9.74
CA ILE A 161 0.42 3.06 8.28
C ILE A 161 1.80 2.55 7.87
N GLY A 162 2.86 2.99 8.57
CA GLY A 162 4.23 2.57 8.31
C GLY A 162 4.41 1.05 8.32
N VAL A 163 3.92 0.38 9.38
CA VAL A 163 3.98 -1.09 9.49
C VAL A 163 3.32 -1.78 8.29
N GLN A 164 2.14 -1.31 7.88
CA GLN A 164 1.43 -1.89 6.73
C GLN A 164 2.16 -1.61 5.41
N VAL A 165 2.69 -0.42 5.23
CA VAL A 165 3.48 -0.06 4.04
C VAL A 165 4.72 -0.94 3.93
N GLU A 166 5.46 -1.15 5.02
CA GLU A 166 6.65 -2.01 5.04
C GLU A 166 6.31 -3.47 4.68
N PHE A 167 5.22 -4.00 5.22
CA PHE A 167 4.73 -5.34 4.87
C PHE A 167 4.36 -5.44 3.39
N LEU A 168 3.58 -4.50 2.85
CA LEU A 168 3.21 -4.52 1.44
C LEU A 168 4.45 -4.33 0.53
N GLN A 169 5.42 -3.53 0.96
CA GLN A 169 6.70 -3.35 0.27
C GLN A 169 7.56 -4.61 0.26
N SER A 170 7.57 -5.41 1.32
CA SER A 170 8.32 -6.66 1.35
C SER A 170 7.76 -7.63 0.30
N ILE A 171 6.45 -7.73 0.18
CA ILE A 171 5.79 -8.56 -0.84
C ILE A 171 6.14 -8.06 -2.24
N ARG A 172 5.99 -6.75 -2.51
CA ARG A 172 6.34 -6.18 -3.83
C ARG A 172 7.79 -6.42 -4.22
N ARG A 173 8.72 -6.28 -3.26
CA ARG A 173 10.15 -6.57 -3.48
C ARG A 173 10.37 -8.06 -3.76
N GLY A 174 9.66 -8.93 -3.06
CA GLY A 174 9.65 -10.37 -3.34
C GLY A 174 9.32 -10.65 -4.81
N PHE A 175 8.19 -10.12 -5.31
CA PHE A 175 7.80 -10.31 -6.72
C PHE A 175 8.79 -9.72 -7.73
N ALA A 176 9.34 -8.54 -7.45
CA ALA A 176 10.31 -7.90 -8.35
C ALA A 176 11.62 -8.69 -8.48
N ASN A 177 11.93 -9.53 -7.48
CA ASN A 177 13.15 -10.33 -7.43
C ASN A 177 12.97 -11.75 -7.97
N ILE A 178 11.74 -12.16 -8.33
CA ILE A 178 11.51 -13.48 -8.97
C ILE A 178 12.15 -13.43 -10.36
N LYS A 179 13.11 -14.32 -10.59
CA LYS A 179 13.81 -14.47 -11.85
C LYS A 179 13.35 -15.73 -12.58
N PRO A 180 13.58 -15.82 -13.91
CA PRO A 180 13.32 -17.03 -14.69
C PRO A 180 14.00 -18.30 -14.13
N GLU A 181 15.15 -18.15 -13.46
CA GLU A 181 15.90 -19.23 -12.82
C GLU A 181 15.28 -19.75 -11.52
N ASP A 182 14.31 -19.03 -10.94
CA ASP A 182 13.59 -19.46 -9.74
C ASP A 182 12.40 -20.39 -10.06
N PHE A 183 12.15 -20.65 -11.34
CA PHE A 183 11.10 -21.58 -11.78
C PHE A 183 11.69 -22.96 -12.04
N GLU A 184 11.27 -23.95 -11.25
CA GLU A 184 11.52 -25.36 -11.56
C GLU A 184 10.58 -25.79 -12.68
N VAL A 185 11.15 -26.37 -13.75
CA VAL A 185 10.37 -27.09 -14.75
C VAL A 185 9.96 -28.40 -14.10
N VAL A 186 8.71 -28.48 -13.68
CA VAL A 186 8.08 -29.75 -13.33
C VAL A 186 7.62 -30.37 -14.64
N GLU A 187 8.35 -31.37 -15.12
CA GLU A 187 7.82 -32.27 -16.14
C GLU A 187 6.79 -33.17 -15.42
N ASP A 188 5.52 -33.06 -15.79
CA ASP A 188 4.53 -34.04 -15.39
C ASP A 188 4.89 -35.35 -16.13
N ASP A 189 5.40 -36.34 -15.38
CA ASP A 189 5.47 -37.73 -15.83
C ASP A 189 4.03 -38.26 -15.91
N ASP A 190 3.46 -38.26 -17.12
CA ASP A 190 2.19 -38.93 -17.46
C ASP A 190 2.21 -40.45 -17.15
#